data_AF-A0A349HWF7-F1
#
_entry.id   AF-A0A349HWF7-F1
#
_cell.length_a   1.000
_cell.length_b   1.000
_cell.length_c   1.000
_cell.angle_alpha   90.00
_cell.angle_beta   90.00
_cell.angle_gamma   90.00
#
_symmetry.space_group_name_H-M   'P 1'
#
loop_
_entity.id
_entity.type
_entity.pdbx_description
1 polymer ?
#
loop_
_entity_poly.entity_id
_entity_poly.type
_entity_poly.pdbx_seq_one_letter_code
_entity_poly.pdbx_strand_id
1 'polypeptide(L)'
;MYKLKKAFTLAEVIFCLIIASILIAITFTTTKPKQYLDQKSIKTKYATVYDALNLATYDLIGKDETNPFIITAEDQATGNTDPYQKLCKGLAAYINTDSVSCKIPALSNNVAYLKHEDIDFTKLTPNLESLTGVKFYISQIIKDNKLPAISRSYYDAGNPNFTLEFFMVYVDLNGTEYQNRPHTIKVDPTGKKMPDVFAFAIIPTGEAIPMGAAEYDNKFFSTRISYIENKAKYYSPYYSYRQAKHMAWGWYSPSAGNIQFRKTISFTYNDYIKEILERNGTQLYDFNKENIYLETYDEELFPKCNPPAGTLLSRFDMCSIVVDTPKFGASH
;
A
#
# COMPACT_ATOMS: atom_id res chain seq x y z
N MET A 1 56.15 12.72 -49.39
CA MET A 1 55.02 12.25 -50.23
C MET A 1 53.94 11.71 -49.29
N TYR A 2 52.93 12.51 -48.97
CA TYR A 2 51.85 12.12 -48.05
C TYR A 2 50.80 11.31 -48.84
N LYS A 3 50.64 10.01 -48.52
CA LYS A 3 49.55 9.19 -49.06
C LYS A 3 48.23 9.64 -48.41
N LEU A 4 47.42 10.41 -49.14
CA LEU A 4 46.02 10.65 -48.78
C LEU A 4 45.29 9.30 -48.72
N LYS A 5 44.78 8.94 -47.54
CA LYS A 5 43.91 7.77 -47.36
C LYS A 5 42.68 7.95 -48.24
N LYS A 6 42.27 6.89 -48.97
CA LYS A 6 41.08 6.89 -49.84
C LYS A 6 39.88 7.46 -49.07
N ALA A 7 39.28 8.52 -49.61
CA ALA A 7 37.99 9.01 -49.14
C ALA A 7 36.95 7.91 -49.42
N PHE A 8 36.14 7.59 -48.41
CA PHE A 8 35.02 6.65 -48.55
C PHE A 8 34.10 7.11 -49.68
N THR A 9 33.63 6.17 -50.48
CA THR A 9 32.68 6.46 -51.54
C THR A 9 31.33 6.85 -50.93
N LEU A 10 30.59 7.75 -51.60
CA LEU A 10 29.27 8.21 -51.13
C LEU A 10 28.33 7.03 -50.82
N ALA A 11 28.43 5.95 -51.60
CA ALA A 11 27.68 4.72 -51.40
C ALA A 11 28.02 3.98 -50.09
N GLU A 12 29.31 3.93 -49.70
CA GLU A 12 29.74 3.33 -48.42
C GLU A 12 29.22 4.12 -47.22
N VAL A 13 29.19 5.46 -47.33
CA VAL A 13 28.64 6.33 -46.27
C VAL A 13 27.13 6.12 -46.10
N ILE A 14 26.39 6.01 -47.22
CA ILE A 14 24.94 5.74 -47.19
C ILE A 14 24.65 4.37 -46.58
N PHE A 15 25.38 3.32 -46.96
CA PHE A 15 25.20 2.00 -46.37
C PHE A 15 25.50 1.97 -44.87
N CYS A 16 26.57 2.65 -44.41
CA CYS A 16 26.86 2.77 -42.99
C CYS A 16 25.74 3.49 -42.21
N LEU A 17 25.15 4.55 -42.77
CA LEU A 17 24.05 5.27 -42.14
C LEU A 17 22.75 4.44 -42.08
N ILE A 18 22.47 3.64 -43.11
CA ILE A 18 21.32 2.72 -43.12
C ILE A 18 21.50 1.64 -42.04
N ILE A 19 22.69 1.03 -41.95
CA ILE A 19 22.97 0.00 -40.94
C ILE A 19 22.90 0.61 -39.52
N ALA A 20 23.48 1.80 -39.32
CA ALA A 20 23.43 2.49 -38.03
C ALA A 20 21.99 2.84 -37.62
N SER A 21 21.15 3.33 -38.54
CA SER A 21 19.75 3.67 -38.25
C SER A 21 18.91 2.43 -37.93
N ILE A 22 19.13 1.30 -38.62
CA ILE A 22 18.49 0.01 -38.29
C ILE A 22 18.92 -0.47 -36.91
N LEU A 23 20.22 -0.42 -36.58
CA LEU A 23 20.72 -0.81 -35.26
C LEU A 23 20.17 0.07 -34.13
N ILE A 24 20.07 1.38 -34.36
CA ILE A 24 19.46 2.32 -33.41
C ILE A 24 17.97 1.98 -33.22
N ALA A 25 17.22 1.76 -34.30
CA ALA A 25 15.80 1.40 -34.24
C ALA A 25 15.57 0.06 -33.53
N ILE A 26 16.39 -0.96 -33.80
CA ILE A 26 16.34 -2.25 -33.08
C ILE A 26 16.65 -2.03 -31.60
N THR A 27 17.65 -1.21 -31.27
CA THR A 27 17.99 -0.91 -29.87
C THR A 27 16.82 -0.21 -29.16
N PHE A 28 16.20 0.82 -29.76
CA PHE A 28 15.03 1.51 -29.18
C PHE A 28 13.77 0.64 -29.07
N THR A 29 13.56 -0.29 -30.00
CA THR A 29 12.39 -1.19 -29.99
C THR A 29 12.57 -2.41 -29.08
N THR A 30 13.80 -2.90 -28.91
CA THR A 30 14.11 -4.04 -28.02
C THR A 30 14.34 -3.59 -26.58
N THR A 31 14.88 -2.38 -26.38
CA THR A 31 14.92 -1.73 -25.07
C THR A 31 13.62 -0.96 -24.83
N LYS A 32 12.52 -1.67 -24.55
CA LYS A 32 11.56 -1.04 -23.62
C LYS A 32 12.38 -0.63 -22.40
N PRO A 33 12.38 0.66 -21.99
CA PRO A 33 13.28 1.10 -20.95
C PRO A 33 13.07 0.19 -19.75
N LYS A 34 14.12 -0.52 -19.32
CA LYS A 34 14.05 -1.54 -18.26
C LYS A 34 13.25 -1.03 -17.04
N GLN A 35 13.39 0.26 -16.76
CA GLN A 35 12.60 1.03 -15.81
C GLN A 35 11.07 0.87 -15.99
N TYR A 36 10.53 1.00 -17.19
CA TYR A 36 9.09 0.84 -17.46
C TYR A 36 8.61 -0.59 -17.18
N LEU A 37 9.41 -1.59 -17.52
CA LEU A 37 9.08 -3.00 -17.24
C LEU A 37 9.13 -3.30 -15.74
N ASP A 38 10.17 -2.81 -15.05
CA ASP A 38 10.33 -2.96 -13.60
C ASP A 38 9.18 -2.26 -12.85
N GLN A 39 8.77 -1.06 -13.30
CA GLN A 39 7.63 -0.33 -12.74
C GLN A 39 6.30 -1.08 -12.92
N LYS A 40 6.07 -1.64 -14.11
CA LYS A 40 4.85 -2.44 -14.37
C LYS A 40 4.83 -3.73 -13.55
N SER A 41 5.98 -4.39 -13.41
CA SER A 41 6.14 -5.59 -12.58
C SER A 41 5.81 -5.28 -11.11
N ILE A 42 6.42 -4.24 -10.54
CA ILE A 42 6.18 -3.81 -9.15
C ILE A 42 4.71 -3.47 -8.91
N LYS A 43 4.09 -2.69 -9.81
CA LYS A 43 2.65 -2.37 -9.70
C LYS A 43 1.79 -3.63 -9.68
N THR A 44 2.11 -4.60 -10.53
CA THR A 44 1.35 -5.86 -10.61
C THR A 44 1.54 -6.70 -9.34
N LYS A 45 2.79 -6.89 -8.90
CA LYS A 45 3.10 -7.59 -7.66
C LYS A 45 2.43 -6.94 -6.45
N TYR A 46 2.47 -5.61 -6.37
CA TYR A 46 1.81 -4.85 -5.31
C TYR A 46 0.30 -5.09 -5.29
N ALA A 47 -0.36 -5.01 -6.44
CA ALA A 47 -1.80 -5.24 -6.53
C ALA A 47 -2.19 -6.66 -6.11
N THR A 48 -1.43 -7.68 -6.54
CA THR A 48 -1.64 -9.07 -6.11
C THR A 48 -1.47 -9.24 -4.61
N VAL A 49 -0.42 -8.65 -4.02
CA VAL A 49 -0.18 -8.69 -2.57
C VAL A 49 -1.31 -8.00 -1.81
N TYR A 50 -1.74 -6.82 -2.26
CA TYR A 50 -2.82 -6.07 -1.64
C TYR A 50 -4.13 -6.89 -1.62
N ASP A 51 -4.50 -7.49 -2.75
CA ASP A 51 -5.70 -8.34 -2.83
C ASP A 51 -5.59 -9.56 -1.92
N ALA A 52 -4.44 -10.25 -1.93
CA ALA A 52 -4.22 -11.42 -1.09
C ALA A 52 -4.31 -11.05 0.40
N LEU A 53 -3.69 -9.94 0.81
CA LEU A 53 -3.76 -9.46 2.19
C LEU A 53 -5.18 -9.04 2.58
N ASN A 54 -5.91 -8.33 1.72
CA ASN A 54 -7.28 -7.93 1.99
C ASN A 54 -8.21 -9.13 2.12
N LEU A 55 -8.16 -10.07 1.18
CA LEU A 55 -8.99 -11.27 1.23
C LEU A 55 -8.69 -12.10 2.47
N ALA A 56 -7.40 -12.33 2.76
CA ALA A 56 -6.99 -13.05 3.96
C ALA A 56 -7.48 -12.34 5.22
N THR A 57 -7.30 -11.02 5.31
CA THR A 57 -7.70 -10.24 6.48
C THR A 57 -9.21 -10.25 6.69
N TYR A 58 -9.99 -10.10 5.61
CA TYR A 58 -11.44 -10.17 5.63
C TYR A 58 -11.92 -11.51 6.17
N ASP A 59 -11.40 -12.61 5.62
CA ASP A 59 -11.80 -13.95 6.04
C ASP A 59 -11.36 -14.27 7.47
N LEU A 60 -10.15 -13.87 7.87
CA LEU A 60 -9.66 -14.09 9.23
C LEU A 60 -10.54 -13.40 10.27
N ILE A 61 -11.01 -12.19 9.97
CA ILE A 61 -11.83 -11.39 10.90
C ILE A 61 -13.30 -11.84 10.91
N GLY A 62 -13.77 -12.52 9.85
CA GLY A 62 -15.15 -12.97 9.72
C GLY A 62 -15.61 -14.00 10.77
N LYS A 63 -14.68 -14.61 11.53
CA LYS A 63 -14.97 -15.58 12.59
C LYS A 63 -14.06 -15.37 13.80
N ASP A 64 -14.62 -15.45 15.01
CA ASP A 64 -13.88 -15.20 16.26
C ASP A 64 -12.71 -16.17 16.45
N GLU A 65 -12.84 -17.42 15.98
CA GLU A 65 -11.79 -18.44 16.11
C GLU A 65 -10.53 -18.05 15.32
N THR A 66 -10.71 -17.49 14.13
CA THR A 66 -9.61 -17.06 13.25
C THR A 66 -9.18 -15.62 13.46
N ASN A 67 -10.01 -14.81 14.13
CA ASN A 67 -9.78 -13.38 14.27
C ASN A 67 -8.54 -13.11 15.15
N PRO A 68 -7.48 -12.46 14.62
CA PRO A 68 -6.27 -12.20 15.39
C PRO A 68 -6.47 -11.13 16.47
N PHE A 69 -7.55 -10.37 16.43
CA PHE A 69 -7.88 -9.34 17.44
C PHE A 69 -8.75 -9.89 18.58
N ILE A 70 -9.18 -11.15 18.50
CA ILE A 70 -10.03 -11.79 19.50
C ILE A 70 -9.33 -13.04 20.04
N ILE A 71 -9.22 -13.11 21.36
CA ILE A 71 -8.76 -14.31 22.07
C ILE A 71 -9.99 -14.99 22.66
N THR A 72 -10.33 -16.16 22.12
CA THR A 72 -11.48 -16.96 22.54
C THR A 72 -11.16 -17.80 23.78
N ALA A 73 -12.17 -18.44 24.37
CA ALA A 73 -11.95 -19.41 25.45
C ALA A 73 -11.19 -20.65 24.96
N GLU A 74 -11.37 -21.05 23.70
CA GLU A 74 -10.63 -22.17 23.09
C GLU A 74 -9.14 -21.84 22.90
N ASP A 75 -8.82 -20.60 22.52
CA ASP A 75 -7.43 -20.12 22.44
C ASP A 75 -6.75 -20.17 23.81
N GLN A 76 -7.47 -19.81 24.87
CA GLN A 76 -6.98 -19.92 26.24
C GLN A 76 -6.75 -21.39 26.64
N ALA A 77 -7.65 -22.30 26.25
CA ALA A 77 -7.54 -23.72 26.55
C ALA A 77 -6.39 -24.41 25.78
N THR A 78 -6.11 -23.97 24.55
CA THR A 78 -5.06 -24.53 23.67
C THR A 78 -3.72 -23.80 23.79
N GLY A 79 -3.66 -22.69 24.52
CA GLY A 79 -2.47 -21.86 24.67
C GLY A 79 -2.17 -20.97 23.45
N ASN A 80 -3.10 -20.84 22.50
CA ASN A 80 -2.99 -20.00 21.30
C ASN A 80 -3.39 -18.54 21.58
N THR A 81 -2.84 -17.94 22.64
CA THR A 81 -3.27 -16.64 23.15
C THR A 81 -2.51 -15.44 22.56
N ASP A 82 -1.66 -15.67 21.54
CA ASP A 82 -0.87 -14.63 20.89
C ASP A 82 -1.53 -14.15 19.57
N PRO A 83 -2.07 -12.90 19.54
CA PRO A 83 -2.63 -12.27 18.34
C PRO A 83 -1.74 -12.35 17.10
N TYR A 84 -0.42 -12.20 17.28
CA TYR A 84 0.52 -12.26 16.18
C TYR A 84 0.60 -13.66 15.56
N GLN A 85 0.60 -14.72 16.38
CA GLN A 85 0.66 -16.08 15.86
C GLN A 85 -0.60 -16.43 15.09
N LYS A 86 -1.77 -15.99 15.57
CA LYS A 86 -3.04 -16.11 14.83
C LYS A 86 -2.95 -15.43 13.47
N LEU A 87 -2.52 -14.16 13.43
CA LEU A 87 -2.40 -13.43 12.17
C LEU A 87 -1.41 -14.12 11.23
N CYS A 88 -0.21 -14.45 11.70
CA CYS A 88 0.84 -15.01 10.85
C CYS A 88 0.43 -16.37 10.25
N LYS A 89 -0.13 -17.28 11.06
CA LYS A 89 -0.63 -18.57 10.57
C LYS A 89 -1.83 -18.41 9.64
N GLY A 90 -2.71 -17.45 9.97
CA GLY A 90 -3.85 -17.10 9.14
C GLY A 90 -3.42 -16.63 7.75
N LEU A 91 -2.52 -15.65 7.69
CA LEU A 91 -1.97 -15.15 6.43
C LEU A 91 -1.23 -16.25 5.64
N ALA A 92 -0.50 -17.15 6.31
CA ALA A 92 0.18 -18.28 5.68
C ALA A 92 -0.78 -19.26 4.96
N ALA A 93 -2.05 -19.33 5.38
CA ALA A 93 -3.04 -20.19 4.72
C ALA A 93 -3.55 -19.59 3.38
N TYR A 94 -3.47 -18.27 3.23
CA TYR A 94 -3.93 -17.55 2.04
C TYR A 94 -2.80 -17.19 1.08
N ILE A 95 -1.64 -16.87 1.63
CA ILE A 95 -0.43 -16.64 0.86
C ILE A 95 0.11 -18.02 0.47
N ASN A 96 0.32 -18.26 -0.82
CA ASN A 96 0.94 -19.50 -1.28
C ASN A 96 2.43 -19.52 -0.88
N THR A 97 2.72 -19.93 0.36
CA THR A 97 4.04 -19.83 0.99
C THR A 97 4.95 -21.01 0.71
N ASP A 98 6.21 -20.72 0.41
CA ASP A 98 7.33 -21.68 0.41
C ASP A 98 7.88 -21.91 1.82
N SER A 99 7.90 -20.86 2.66
CA SER A 99 8.38 -20.94 4.03
C SER A 99 7.53 -20.12 5.00
N VAL A 100 7.41 -20.63 6.24
CA VAL A 100 6.57 -20.06 7.30
C VAL A 100 7.33 -20.08 8.64
N SER A 101 7.49 -18.92 9.25
CA SER A 101 8.11 -18.70 10.56
C SER A 101 7.25 -17.76 11.42
N CYS A 102 6.27 -18.35 12.09
CA CYS A 102 5.28 -17.63 12.91
C CYS A 102 5.55 -17.69 14.42
N LYS A 103 6.75 -18.09 14.85
CA LYS A 103 7.08 -18.18 16.28
C LYS A 103 7.48 -16.83 16.89
N ILE A 104 8.25 -16.05 16.12
CA ILE A 104 8.81 -14.78 16.57
C ILE A 104 8.47 -13.73 15.51
N PRO A 105 7.90 -12.57 15.90
CA PRO A 105 7.69 -11.44 15.00
C PRO A 105 9.00 -11.03 14.32
N ALA A 106 8.97 -10.82 13.01
CA ALA A 106 10.18 -10.37 12.30
C ALA A 106 10.51 -8.91 12.62
N LEU A 107 9.52 -8.13 13.02
CA LEU A 107 9.66 -6.70 13.27
C LEU A 107 9.73 -6.43 14.77
N SER A 108 10.85 -5.86 15.22
CA SER A 108 10.89 -5.18 16.52
C SER A 108 10.03 -3.92 16.48
N ASN A 109 9.65 -3.39 17.64
CA ASN A 109 8.86 -2.14 17.70
C ASN A 109 9.54 -1.00 16.92
N ASN A 110 10.87 -0.85 17.01
CA ASN A 110 11.57 0.20 16.27
C ASN A 110 11.48 0.02 14.74
N VAL A 111 11.42 -1.22 14.27
CA VAL A 111 11.28 -1.53 12.83
C VAL A 111 9.82 -1.41 12.39
N ALA A 112 8.87 -1.85 13.21
CA ALA A 112 7.43 -1.70 12.95
C ALA A 112 7.00 -0.22 12.84
N TYR A 113 7.67 0.65 13.59
CA TYR A 113 7.54 2.10 13.47
C TYR A 113 8.63 2.73 12.59
N LEU A 114 9.52 2.00 11.91
CA LEU A 114 10.61 2.58 11.11
C LEU A 114 11.29 3.81 11.77
N LYS A 115 11.68 3.70 13.05
CA LYS A 115 12.31 4.80 13.80
C LYS A 115 13.71 5.16 13.31
N HIS A 116 14.28 4.31 12.45
CA HIS A 116 15.60 4.49 11.85
C HIS A 116 15.49 4.39 10.34
N GLU A 117 16.23 5.26 9.66
CA GLU A 117 16.03 5.59 8.24
C GLU A 117 16.52 4.53 7.26
N ASP A 118 17.35 3.57 7.67
CA ASP A 118 18.05 2.65 6.73
C ASP A 118 17.88 1.18 7.11
N ILE A 119 16.65 0.79 7.43
CA ILE A 119 16.35 -0.62 7.63
C ILE A 119 16.45 -1.35 6.29
N ASP A 120 17.43 -2.23 6.22
CA ASP A 120 17.62 -3.19 5.14
C ASP A 120 16.87 -4.48 5.47
N PHE A 121 15.73 -4.68 4.81
CA PHE A 121 14.87 -5.83 5.05
C PHE A 121 15.50 -7.16 4.63
N THR A 122 16.54 -7.14 3.78
CA THR A 122 17.29 -8.36 3.41
C THR A 122 18.04 -8.97 4.60
N LYS A 123 18.30 -8.18 5.65
CA LYS A 123 18.97 -8.63 6.88
C LYS A 123 18.01 -9.16 7.93
N LEU A 124 16.70 -9.00 7.73
CA LEU A 124 15.67 -9.52 8.62
C LEU A 124 15.27 -10.91 8.16
N THR A 125 14.93 -11.78 9.11
CA THR A 125 14.30 -13.07 8.79
C THR A 125 12.82 -12.85 8.50
N PRO A 126 12.32 -13.18 7.30
CA PRO A 126 10.91 -13.00 6.99
C PRO A 126 10.03 -13.97 7.80
N ASN A 127 8.80 -13.56 8.06
CA ASN A 127 7.80 -14.45 8.64
C ASN A 127 7.22 -15.40 7.60
N LEU A 128 6.99 -14.91 6.39
CA LEU A 128 6.47 -15.71 5.28
C LEU A 128 7.27 -15.40 4.03
N GLU A 129 7.54 -16.41 3.21
CA GLU A 129 8.05 -16.24 1.85
C GLU A 129 7.08 -16.93 0.90
N SER A 130 6.56 -16.20 -0.09
CA SER A 130 5.68 -16.77 -1.11
C SER A 130 6.48 -17.60 -2.12
N LEU A 131 5.82 -18.52 -2.83
CA LEU A 131 6.41 -19.23 -3.98
C LEU A 131 6.90 -18.29 -5.10
N THR A 132 6.42 -17.04 -5.13
CA THR A 132 6.85 -16.02 -6.08
C THR A 132 8.02 -15.17 -5.56
N GLY A 133 8.62 -15.53 -4.43
CA GLY A 133 9.77 -14.85 -3.83
C GLY A 133 9.44 -13.54 -3.11
N VAL A 134 8.15 -13.29 -2.80
CA VAL A 134 7.72 -12.13 -2.01
C VAL A 134 7.87 -12.46 -0.53
N LYS A 135 8.50 -11.56 0.23
CA LYS A 135 8.77 -11.78 1.66
C LYS A 135 7.91 -10.87 2.53
N PHE A 136 7.31 -11.44 3.56
CA PHE A 136 6.43 -10.75 4.50
C PHE A 136 7.10 -10.67 5.87
N TYR A 137 7.06 -9.49 6.46
CA TYR A 137 7.56 -9.20 7.79
C TYR A 137 6.41 -8.60 8.60
N ILE A 138 6.09 -9.22 9.72
CA ILE A 138 4.88 -8.96 10.49
C ILE A 138 5.29 -8.50 11.90
N SER A 139 4.65 -7.44 12.39
CA SER A 139 4.87 -6.92 13.74
C SER A 139 4.08 -7.69 14.79
N GLN A 140 4.43 -7.47 16.06
CA GLN A 140 3.45 -7.68 17.12
C GLN A 140 2.23 -6.77 16.94
N ILE A 141 1.13 -7.11 17.61
CA ILE A 141 -0.02 -6.21 17.69
C ILE A 141 0.40 -4.89 18.33
N ILE A 142 0.14 -3.80 17.61
CA ILE A 142 0.34 -2.45 18.11
C ILE A 142 -0.95 -2.02 18.77
N LYS A 143 -0.84 -1.56 20.02
CA LYS A 143 -1.95 -0.99 20.79
C LYS A 143 -1.61 0.43 21.19
N ASP A 144 -2.52 1.36 20.94
CA ASP A 144 -2.40 2.74 21.38
C ASP A 144 -3.70 3.20 22.04
N ASN A 145 -3.56 3.68 23.27
CA ASN A 145 -4.64 4.20 24.10
C ASN A 145 -4.49 5.72 24.34
N LYS A 146 -3.60 6.39 23.59
CA LYS A 146 -3.36 7.81 23.78
C LYS A 146 -4.39 8.60 22.99
N LEU A 147 -5.01 9.55 23.69
CA LEU A 147 -5.79 10.58 23.03
C LEU A 147 -4.85 11.43 22.17
N PRO A 148 -5.14 11.59 20.87
CA PRO A 148 -4.32 12.40 19.97
C PRO A 148 -4.29 13.89 20.38
N ALA A 149 -3.17 14.56 20.06
CA ALA A 149 -2.81 15.88 20.60
C ALA A 149 -3.61 17.06 20.03
N ILE A 150 -4.28 16.86 18.88
CA ILE A 150 -5.17 17.85 18.28
C ILE A 150 -6.60 17.42 18.59
N SER A 151 -7.48 18.37 18.96
CA SER A 151 -8.93 18.16 19.08
C SER A 151 -9.56 17.88 17.69
N ARG A 152 -9.13 16.78 17.08
CA ARG A 152 -9.80 16.11 15.98
C ARG A 152 -10.58 14.98 16.63
N SER A 153 -11.82 14.81 16.21
CA SER A 153 -12.84 14.04 16.92
C SER A 153 -12.56 12.54 16.92
N TYR A 154 -11.62 12.17 17.76
CA TYR A 154 -11.15 10.82 17.90
C TYR A 154 -11.73 10.12 19.13
N TYR A 155 -12.75 10.76 19.69
CA TYR A 155 -13.63 10.23 20.70
C TYR A 155 -14.69 9.39 19.98
N ASP A 156 -14.62 8.06 20.13
CA ASP A 156 -15.81 7.25 19.91
C ASP A 156 -16.80 7.60 21.03
N ALA A 157 -17.77 8.45 20.73
CA ALA A 157 -18.79 8.85 21.70
C ALA A 157 -19.62 7.66 22.19
N GLY A 158 -19.69 6.57 21.43
CA GLY A 158 -20.30 5.32 21.82
C GLY A 158 -19.38 4.41 22.65
N ASN A 159 -18.05 4.60 22.60
CA ASN A 159 -17.08 3.79 23.33
C ASN A 159 -15.83 4.58 23.76
N PRO A 160 -15.90 5.35 24.86
CA PRO A 160 -14.81 6.20 25.33
C PRO A 160 -13.55 5.44 25.80
N ASN A 161 -13.62 4.11 25.96
CA ASN A 161 -12.52 3.26 26.41
C ASN A 161 -11.84 2.50 25.26
N PHE A 162 -12.12 2.87 24.01
CA PHE A 162 -11.55 2.19 22.85
C PHE A 162 -10.01 2.33 22.80
N THR A 163 -9.33 1.19 22.70
CA THR A 163 -7.89 1.12 22.38
C THR A 163 -7.76 0.79 20.90
N LEU A 164 -6.99 1.60 20.16
CA LEU A 164 -6.72 1.31 18.76
C LEU A 164 -5.73 0.14 18.68
N GLU A 165 -6.07 -0.83 17.84
CA GLU A 165 -5.26 -2.02 17.62
C GLU A 165 -5.03 -2.21 16.12
N PHE A 166 -3.81 -2.54 15.72
CA PHE A 166 -3.46 -2.88 14.35
C PHE A 166 -2.14 -3.65 14.29
N PHE A 167 -1.87 -4.30 13.16
CA PHE A 167 -0.56 -4.89 12.85
C PHE A 167 0.08 -4.13 11.70
N MET A 168 1.40 -3.97 11.74
CA MET A 168 2.17 -3.54 10.58
C MET A 168 2.69 -4.77 9.84
N VAL A 169 2.44 -4.81 8.54
CA VAL A 169 2.97 -5.83 7.63
C VAL A 169 3.79 -5.12 6.56
N TYR A 170 5.07 -5.45 6.50
CA TYR A 170 5.96 -4.99 5.44
C TYR A 170 6.16 -6.13 4.45
N VAL A 171 6.04 -5.81 3.17
CA VAL A 171 6.13 -6.77 2.10
C VAL A 171 7.21 -6.34 1.13
N ASP A 172 8.25 -7.16 1.04
CA ASP A 172 9.31 -7.03 0.06
C ASP A 172 8.89 -7.75 -1.22
N LEU A 173 8.48 -6.95 -2.22
CA LEU A 173 8.00 -7.46 -3.50
C LEU A 173 9.11 -8.06 -4.36
N ASN A 174 10.36 -7.73 -4.04
CA ASN A 174 11.54 -8.14 -4.78
C ASN A 174 12.41 -9.09 -3.94
N GLY A 175 11.86 -9.75 -2.91
CA GLY A 175 12.64 -10.44 -1.88
C GLY A 175 13.70 -11.46 -2.34
N THR A 176 13.52 -12.08 -3.50
CA THR A 176 14.52 -12.98 -4.13
C THR A 176 15.32 -12.32 -5.24
N GLU A 177 14.86 -11.18 -5.74
CA GLU A 177 15.50 -10.35 -6.77
C GLU A 177 16.48 -9.36 -6.10
N TYR A 178 17.43 -8.83 -6.88
CA TYR A 178 18.36 -7.78 -6.42
C TYR A 178 19.13 -8.03 -5.09
N GLN A 179 19.44 -9.28 -4.75
CA GLN A 179 20.05 -9.71 -3.47
C GLN A 179 21.31 -8.94 -3.01
N ASN A 180 22.03 -8.28 -3.94
CA ASN A 180 23.26 -7.54 -3.64
C ASN A 180 23.03 -6.07 -3.25
N ARG A 181 21.78 -5.64 -3.04
CA ARG A 181 21.47 -4.26 -2.62
C ARG A 181 20.50 -4.25 -1.42
N PRO A 182 20.54 -3.20 -0.59
CA PRO A 182 19.56 -3.04 0.48
C PRO A 182 18.14 -2.93 -0.07
N HIS A 183 17.21 -3.66 0.56
CA HIS A 183 15.78 -3.55 0.28
C HIS A 183 15.16 -2.63 1.33
N THR A 184 14.59 -1.52 0.86
CA THR A 184 14.08 -0.45 1.73
C THR A 184 12.72 0.05 1.24
N ILE A 185 12.05 0.77 2.14
CA ILE A 185 10.80 1.48 1.85
C ILE A 185 11.01 2.83 1.15
N LYS A 186 12.27 3.26 0.97
CA LYS A 186 12.62 4.58 0.43
C LYS A 186 12.28 4.63 -1.06
N VAL A 187 11.57 5.68 -1.46
CA VAL A 187 11.46 6.06 -2.87
C VAL A 187 12.69 6.89 -3.22
N ASP A 188 13.30 6.61 -4.36
CA ASP A 188 14.40 7.43 -4.88
C ASP A 188 13.88 8.84 -5.23
N PRO A 189 14.52 9.92 -4.75
CA PRO A 189 14.14 11.30 -5.06
C PRO A 189 14.08 11.61 -6.57
N THR A 190 14.85 10.87 -7.38
CA THR A 190 14.84 11.02 -8.84
C THR A 190 13.69 10.29 -9.52
N GLY A 191 12.89 9.51 -8.76
CA GLY A 191 11.77 8.70 -9.24
C GLY A 191 12.18 7.52 -10.13
N LYS A 192 13.48 7.26 -10.28
CA LYS A 192 14.02 6.23 -11.17
C LYS A 192 13.99 4.85 -10.53
N LYS A 193 14.21 4.76 -9.21
CA LYS A 193 14.13 3.52 -8.44
C LYS A 193 12.85 3.51 -7.59
N MET A 194 12.05 2.46 -7.80
CA MET A 194 10.88 2.18 -6.99
C MET A 194 11.29 1.57 -5.63
N PRO A 195 10.49 1.77 -4.57
CA PRO A 195 10.71 1.10 -3.30
C PRO A 195 10.61 -0.42 -3.49
N ASP A 196 11.45 -1.15 -2.76
CA ASP A 196 11.47 -2.62 -2.78
C ASP A 196 10.44 -3.18 -1.80
N VAL A 197 10.25 -2.47 -0.68
CA VAL A 197 9.37 -2.86 0.42
C VAL A 197 8.19 -1.90 0.55
N PHE A 198 7.00 -2.45 0.72
CA PHE A 198 5.76 -1.70 0.93
C PHE A 198 5.13 -2.04 2.27
N ALA A 199 4.47 -1.06 2.88
CA ALA A 199 3.83 -1.22 4.19
C ALA A 199 2.31 -1.29 4.07
N PHE A 200 1.72 -2.15 4.89
CA PHE A 200 0.29 -2.29 5.08
C PHE A 200 -0.02 -2.29 6.58
N ALA A 201 -1.16 -1.71 6.95
CA ALA A 201 -1.71 -1.84 8.29
C ALA A 201 -2.95 -2.75 8.25
N ILE A 202 -2.91 -3.85 9.00
CA ILE A 202 -4.06 -4.76 9.16
C ILE A 202 -4.84 -4.31 10.38
N ILE A 203 -6.15 -4.08 10.21
CA ILE A 203 -7.01 -3.51 11.25
C ILE A 203 -8.21 -4.43 11.58
N PRO A 204 -8.85 -4.25 12.76
CA PRO A 204 -9.96 -5.09 13.21
C PRO A 204 -11.22 -5.08 12.34
N THR A 205 -11.32 -4.20 11.35
CA THR A 205 -12.49 -4.11 10.46
C THR A 205 -12.46 -5.07 9.27
N GLY A 206 -11.37 -5.82 9.06
CA GLY A 206 -11.25 -6.72 7.90
C GLY A 206 -10.44 -6.17 6.74
N GLU A 207 -9.78 -5.01 6.89
CA GLU A 207 -9.07 -4.35 5.80
C GLU A 207 -7.56 -4.27 6.02
N ALA A 208 -6.80 -4.41 4.94
CA ALA A 208 -5.39 -4.05 4.85
C ALA A 208 -5.27 -2.66 4.23
N ILE A 209 -4.84 -1.70 5.03
CA ILE A 209 -4.70 -0.31 4.62
C ILE A 209 -3.31 -0.10 4.01
N PRO A 210 -3.20 0.40 2.76
CA PRO A 210 -1.91 0.72 2.17
C PRO A 210 -1.29 1.93 2.89
N MET A 211 0.00 1.84 3.21
CA MET A 211 0.76 2.88 3.93
C MET A 211 1.99 3.30 3.12
N GLY A 212 2.56 4.47 3.43
CA GLY A 212 3.79 4.93 2.76
C GLY A 212 3.55 5.36 1.32
N ALA A 213 4.50 5.12 0.42
CA ALA A 213 4.46 5.58 -0.96
C ALA A 213 3.18 5.19 -1.73
N ALA A 214 2.64 4.00 -1.48
CA ALA A 214 1.44 3.52 -2.17
C ALA A 214 0.16 4.28 -1.79
N GLU A 215 0.12 4.90 -0.61
CA GLU A 215 -1.03 5.73 -0.25
C GLU A 215 -1.04 7.06 -1.03
N TYR A 216 0.13 7.60 -1.34
CA TYR A 216 0.30 8.96 -1.87
C TYR A 216 0.53 8.98 -3.39
N ASP A 217 0.96 7.88 -4.01
CA ASP A 217 1.27 7.79 -5.44
C ASP A 217 0.38 6.76 -6.16
N ASN A 218 -0.42 7.25 -7.10
CA ASN A 218 -1.33 6.43 -7.90
C ASN A 218 -0.64 5.49 -8.90
N LYS A 219 0.68 5.62 -9.08
CA LYS A 219 1.50 4.68 -9.87
C LYS A 219 1.57 3.31 -9.21
N PHE A 220 1.70 3.27 -7.88
CA PHE A 220 1.78 2.01 -7.14
C PHE A 220 0.38 1.46 -6.88
N PHE A 221 -0.52 2.32 -6.43
CA PHE A 221 -1.86 1.92 -6.05
C PHE A 221 -2.89 2.89 -6.60
N SER A 222 -3.51 2.47 -7.70
CA SER A 222 -4.44 3.28 -8.46
C SER A 222 -5.85 3.03 -7.96
N THR A 223 -6.52 4.09 -7.54
CA THR A 223 -7.84 4.00 -6.92
C THR A 223 -8.83 4.89 -7.63
N ARG A 224 -10.10 4.49 -7.65
CA ARG A 224 -11.22 5.26 -8.17
C ARG A 224 -12.25 5.42 -7.07
N ILE A 225 -13.11 6.40 -7.23
CA ILE A 225 -14.29 6.56 -6.38
C ILE A 225 -15.47 6.10 -7.20
N SER A 226 -16.25 5.19 -6.62
CA SER A 226 -17.57 4.92 -7.14
C SER A 226 -18.59 5.75 -6.40
N TYR A 227 -19.46 6.42 -7.14
CA TYR A 227 -20.47 7.32 -6.61
C TYR A 227 -21.83 7.08 -7.26
N ILE A 228 -22.90 7.39 -6.53
CA ILE A 228 -24.28 7.24 -7.02
C ILE A 228 -24.81 8.60 -7.47
N GLU A 229 -25.20 8.69 -8.73
CA GLU A 229 -25.85 9.87 -9.31
C GLU A 229 -27.06 9.39 -10.12
N ASN A 230 -28.23 10.02 -9.99
CA ASN A 230 -29.43 9.64 -10.74
C ASN A 230 -29.79 8.13 -10.69
N LYS A 231 -29.59 7.48 -9.52
CA LYS A 231 -29.78 6.03 -9.30
C LYS A 231 -28.84 5.11 -10.11
N ALA A 232 -27.81 5.65 -10.74
CA ALA A 232 -26.78 4.91 -11.43
C ALA A 232 -25.42 5.04 -10.72
N LYS A 233 -24.58 4.01 -10.87
CA LYS A 233 -23.22 3.97 -10.31
C LYS A 233 -22.23 4.47 -11.35
N TYR A 234 -21.45 5.48 -10.99
CA TYR A 234 -20.40 6.06 -11.81
C TYR A 234 -19.04 5.88 -11.16
N TYR A 235 -17.98 6.09 -11.94
CA TYR A 235 -16.60 5.97 -11.49
C TYR A 235 -15.82 7.22 -11.86
N SER A 236 -14.99 7.69 -10.93
CA SER A 236 -14.07 8.79 -11.17
C SER A 236 -12.85 8.38 -12.03
N PRO A 237 -12.03 9.34 -12.47
CA PRO A 237 -10.64 9.09 -12.84
C PRO A 237 -9.83 8.40 -11.73
N TYR A 238 -8.63 7.95 -12.07
CA TYR A 238 -7.70 7.33 -11.13
C TYR A 238 -6.97 8.36 -10.28
N TYR A 239 -7.08 8.21 -8.96
CA TYR A 239 -6.38 9.00 -7.95
C TYR A 239 -5.47 8.12 -7.09
N SER A 240 -4.60 8.77 -6.29
CA SER A 240 -3.93 8.08 -5.19
C SER A 240 -4.96 7.74 -4.12
N TYR A 241 -4.69 6.73 -3.29
CA TYR A 241 -5.61 6.34 -2.21
C TYR A 241 -5.91 7.51 -1.26
N ARG A 242 -4.91 8.33 -0.96
CA ARG A 242 -5.06 9.55 -0.17
C ARG A 242 -6.04 10.54 -0.79
N GLN A 243 -5.86 10.86 -2.07
CA GLN A 243 -6.75 11.78 -2.80
C GLN A 243 -8.17 11.20 -2.92
N ALA A 244 -8.29 9.90 -3.18
CA ALA A 244 -9.59 9.25 -3.26
C ALA A 244 -10.37 9.35 -1.93
N LYS A 245 -9.69 9.18 -0.78
CA LYS A 245 -10.29 9.40 0.54
C LYS A 245 -10.73 10.84 0.77
N HIS A 246 -9.90 11.80 0.37
CA HIS A 246 -10.24 13.23 0.42
C HIS A 246 -11.57 13.47 -0.30
N MET A 247 -11.66 13.06 -1.56
CA MET A 247 -12.84 13.31 -2.39
C MET A 247 -14.09 12.57 -1.93
N ALA A 248 -13.96 11.29 -1.54
CA ALA A 248 -15.10 10.47 -1.13
C ALA A 248 -15.70 10.95 0.20
N TRP A 249 -14.86 11.26 1.18
CA TRP A 249 -15.29 11.43 2.58
C TRP A 249 -14.93 12.79 3.17
N GLY A 250 -14.32 13.67 2.39
CA GLY A 250 -14.05 15.06 2.74
C GLY A 250 -12.89 15.28 3.70
N TRP A 251 -11.94 14.36 3.67
CA TRP A 251 -10.78 14.40 4.53
C TRP A 251 -9.69 15.34 4.01
N TYR A 252 -9.04 16.12 4.88
CA TYR A 252 -8.05 17.19 4.64
C TYR A 252 -8.55 18.60 4.35
N SER A 253 -9.85 18.90 4.42
CA SER A 253 -10.27 20.29 4.53
C SER A 253 -10.07 20.77 5.97
N PRO A 254 -9.14 21.70 6.27
CA PRO A 254 -8.93 22.21 7.64
C PRO A 254 -10.16 22.93 8.20
N SER A 255 -11.14 23.23 7.34
CA SER A 255 -12.36 23.94 7.66
C SER A 255 -13.60 23.04 7.81
N ALA A 256 -13.53 21.76 7.44
CA ALA A 256 -14.63 20.83 7.64
C ALA A 256 -14.56 20.27 9.07
N GLY A 257 -15.56 20.59 9.89
CA GLY A 257 -15.63 20.16 11.28
C GLY A 257 -15.46 18.64 11.41
N ASN A 258 -14.38 18.24 12.09
CA ASN A 258 -14.31 17.05 12.95
C ASN A 258 -15.11 15.83 12.50
N ILE A 259 -14.56 15.04 11.57
CA ILE A 259 -15.04 13.67 11.36
C ILE A 259 -14.79 12.90 12.66
N GLN A 260 -15.88 12.41 13.28
CA GLN A 260 -15.79 11.53 14.44
C GLN A 260 -15.19 10.18 14.03
N PHE A 261 -14.28 9.64 14.83
CA PHE A 261 -13.80 8.28 14.66
C PHE A 261 -14.94 7.30 14.71
N ARG A 262 -14.90 6.32 13.82
CA ARG A 262 -15.87 5.25 13.77
C ARG A 262 -15.12 3.94 13.65
N LYS A 263 -15.18 3.12 14.70
CA LYS A 263 -14.52 1.81 14.74
C LYS A 263 -14.92 0.89 13.57
N THR A 264 -16.09 1.09 12.98
CA THR A 264 -16.55 0.29 11.84
C THR A 264 -16.06 0.81 10.49
N ILE A 265 -15.29 1.91 10.46
CA ILE A 265 -14.85 2.52 9.20
C ILE A 265 -13.34 2.69 9.14
N SER A 266 -12.76 1.95 8.21
CA SER A 266 -11.32 1.76 8.00
C SER A 266 -10.56 3.03 7.63
N PHE A 267 -11.19 4.01 6.95
CA PHE A 267 -10.50 5.27 6.67
C PHE A 267 -10.19 6.05 7.96
N THR A 268 -11.08 6.00 8.95
CA THR A 268 -10.81 6.65 10.24
C THR A 268 -9.64 5.97 10.95
N TYR A 269 -9.47 4.66 10.82
CA TYR A 269 -8.29 3.95 11.32
C TYR A 269 -6.99 4.42 10.67
N ASN A 270 -6.96 4.59 9.34
CA ASN A 270 -5.75 5.04 8.64
C ASN A 270 -5.20 6.34 9.25
N ASP A 271 -6.08 7.30 9.53
CA ASP A 271 -5.70 8.61 10.04
C ASP A 271 -5.04 8.54 11.41
N TYR A 272 -5.58 7.71 12.30
CA TYR A 272 -4.96 7.50 13.62
C TYR A 272 -3.65 6.76 13.53
N ILE A 273 -3.59 5.75 12.66
CA ILE A 273 -2.35 4.99 12.48
C ILE A 273 -1.27 5.98 12.03
N LYS A 274 -1.57 6.93 11.14
CA LYS A 274 -0.62 7.99 10.78
C LYS A 274 -0.19 8.85 11.97
N GLU A 275 -1.11 9.23 12.85
CA GLU A 275 -0.73 10.02 14.03
C GLU A 275 0.10 9.21 15.02
N ILE A 276 -0.19 7.92 15.20
CA ILE A 276 0.65 7.00 15.98
C ILE A 276 2.04 6.94 15.36
N LEU A 277 2.10 6.86 14.03
CA LEU A 277 3.34 6.82 13.29
C LEU A 277 4.12 8.16 13.46
N GLU A 278 3.48 9.31 13.30
CA GLU A 278 4.08 10.63 13.53
C GLU A 278 4.64 10.77 14.95
N ARG A 279 3.86 10.40 15.97
CA ARG A 279 4.30 10.44 17.39
C ARG A 279 5.53 9.57 17.67
N ASN A 280 5.76 8.56 16.86
CA ASN A 280 6.88 7.64 17.00
C ASN A 280 8.07 7.98 16.08
N GLY A 281 7.99 9.07 15.31
CA GLY A 281 9.08 9.55 14.44
C GLY A 281 9.34 8.62 13.25
N THR A 282 8.29 8.12 12.60
CA THR A 282 8.45 7.16 11.50
C THR A 282 8.74 7.84 10.17
N GLN A 283 9.65 7.27 9.38
CA GLN A 283 9.84 7.68 7.99
C GLN A 283 8.58 7.46 7.12
N LEU A 284 7.74 6.48 7.46
CA LEU A 284 6.43 6.29 6.82
C LEU A 284 5.57 7.56 6.85
N TYR A 285 5.79 8.45 7.82
CA TYR A 285 5.13 9.74 7.92
C TYR A 285 5.97 10.86 7.29
N ASP A 286 7.25 10.96 7.63
CA ASP A 286 8.10 12.10 7.25
C ASP A 286 8.40 12.17 5.74
N PHE A 287 8.67 11.02 5.10
CA PHE A 287 8.94 10.97 3.66
C PHE A 287 7.72 11.41 2.83
N ASN A 288 6.52 11.22 3.38
CA ASN A 288 5.25 11.53 2.75
C ASN A 288 4.81 13.00 2.90
N LYS A 289 5.39 13.73 3.87
CA LYS A 289 5.09 15.16 4.11
C LYS A 289 5.89 16.07 3.18
N GLU A 290 7.15 15.71 2.93
CA GLU A 290 8.12 16.63 2.32
C GLU A 290 8.31 16.47 0.80
N ASN A 291 7.83 15.37 0.17
CA ASN A 291 8.20 15.05 -1.22
C ASN A 291 7.08 14.67 -2.21
N ILE A 292 5.80 14.55 -1.84
CA ILE A 292 4.90 13.65 -2.61
C ILE A 292 3.55 14.29 -3.03
N TYR A 293 3.63 15.03 -4.15
CA TYR A 293 2.58 15.43 -5.11
C TYR A 293 1.51 16.46 -4.70
N LEU A 294 1.24 17.42 -5.61
CA LEU A 294 0.09 18.32 -5.53
C LEU A 294 -1.21 17.50 -5.55
N GLU A 295 -1.97 17.56 -4.46
CA GLU A 295 -3.36 17.12 -4.49
C GLU A 295 -4.12 17.99 -5.49
N THR A 296 -4.62 17.35 -6.56
CA THR A 296 -5.54 18.03 -7.46
C THR A 296 -6.92 17.94 -6.84
N TYR A 297 -7.49 19.08 -6.47
CA TYR A 297 -8.83 19.12 -5.92
C TYR A 297 -9.84 19.04 -7.07
N ASP A 298 -10.64 17.97 -7.10
CA ASP A 298 -11.73 17.79 -8.05
C ASP A 298 -13.00 18.37 -7.42
N GLU A 299 -13.23 19.65 -7.68
CA GLU A 299 -14.38 20.41 -7.16
C GLU A 299 -15.74 19.81 -7.58
N GLU A 300 -15.77 19.03 -8.66
CA GLU A 300 -17.00 18.42 -9.17
C GLU A 300 -17.34 17.11 -8.48
N LEU A 301 -16.33 16.34 -8.05
CA LEU A 301 -16.55 15.01 -7.47
C LEU A 301 -17.00 15.06 -6.02
N PHE A 302 -16.42 15.96 -5.21
CA PHE A 302 -16.75 16.05 -3.80
C PHE A 302 -18.24 16.29 -3.51
N PRO A 303 -18.95 17.19 -4.21
CA PRO A 303 -20.39 17.39 -4.03
C PRO A 303 -21.23 16.15 -4.36
N LYS A 304 -20.78 15.29 -5.29
CA LYS A 304 -21.52 14.07 -5.69
C LYS A 304 -21.56 13.01 -4.60
N CYS A 305 -20.63 13.07 -3.65
CA CYS A 305 -20.64 12.22 -2.47
C CYS A 305 -21.54 12.74 -1.35
N ASN A 306 -22.12 13.95 -1.47
CA ASN A 306 -23.07 14.45 -0.48
C ASN A 306 -24.41 13.73 -0.62
N PRO A 307 -24.98 13.22 0.48
CA PRO A 307 -26.34 12.72 0.46
C PRO A 307 -27.31 13.88 0.18
N PRO A 308 -28.40 13.65 -0.58
CA PRO A 308 -29.43 14.67 -0.79
C PRO A 308 -30.03 15.11 0.55
N ALA A 309 -30.39 16.40 0.64
CA ALA A 309 -30.98 16.96 1.85
C ALA A 309 -32.27 16.20 2.24
N GLY A 310 -32.42 15.89 3.53
CA GLY A 310 -33.58 15.16 4.05
C GLY A 310 -33.55 13.65 3.86
N THR A 311 -32.42 13.08 3.42
CA THR A 311 -32.23 11.62 3.35
C THR A 311 -31.55 11.07 4.61
N LEU A 312 -31.74 9.78 4.87
CA LEU A 312 -31.00 9.02 5.90
C LEU A 312 -29.64 8.51 5.40
N LEU A 313 -29.33 8.76 4.12
CA LEU A 313 -28.09 8.32 3.52
C LEU A 313 -26.93 9.14 4.09
N SER A 314 -25.81 8.48 4.30
CA SER A 314 -24.54 9.08 4.66
C SER A 314 -23.65 9.20 3.43
N ARG A 315 -22.54 9.95 3.56
CA ARG A 315 -21.50 9.96 2.51
C ARG A 315 -20.95 8.56 2.20
N PHE A 316 -21.01 7.62 3.15
CA PHE A 316 -20.57 6.24 2.97
C PHE A 316 -21.51 5.44 2.06
N ASP A 317 -22.80 5.78 2.07
CA ASP A 317 -23.78 5.17 1.17
C ASP A 317 -23.68 5.77 -0.24
N MET A 318 -23.23 7.01 -0.35
CA MET A 318 -23.08 7.73 -1.61
C MET A 318 -21.79 7.38 -2.35
N CYS A 319 -20.68 7.18 -1.63
CA CYS A 319 -19.35 6.98 -2.21
C CYS A 319 -18.54 5.88 -1.54
N SER A 320 -17.87 5.08 -2.36
CA SER A 320 -16.90 4.06 -1.92
C SER A 320 -15.62 4.09 -2.77
N ILE A 321 -14.49 3.76 -2.15
CA ILE A 321 -13.21 3.60 -2.87
C ILE A 321 -13.20 2.25 -3.56
N VAL A 322 -12.78 2.25 -4.82
CA VAL A 322 -12.63 1.08 -5.66
C VAL A 322 -11.18 1.00 -6.09
N VAL A 323 -10.63 -0.21 -6.04
CA VAL A 323 -9.27 -0.51 -6.43
C VAL A 323 -9.36 -1.41 -7.66
N ASP A 324 -8.65 -1.03 -8.73
CA ASP A 324 -8.53 -1.92 -9.88
C ASP A 324 -7.26 -2.74 -9.74
N THR A 325 -7.44 -3.94 -9.21
CA THR A 325 -6.41 -4.94 -9.29
C THR A 325 -6.59 -5.76 -10.57
N PRO A 326 -5.49 -6.15 -11.24
CA PRO A 326 -5.59 -7.08 -12.35
C PRO A 326 -6.15 -8.39 -11.79
N LYS A 327 -7.42 -8.69 -12.13
CA LYS A 327 -8.04 -9.98 -11.80
C LYS A 327 -7.28 -11.09 -12.51
N PHE A 328 -6.31 -11.70 -11.84
CA PHE A 328 -5.73 -12.96 -12.29
C PHE A 328 -6.68 -14.08 -11.88
N GLY A 329 -7.38 -14.65 -12.87
CA GLY A 329 -8.19 -15.86 -12.68
C GLY A 329 -9.47 -15.66 -11.89
N ALA A 330 -10.39 -14.82 -12.37
CA ALA A 330 -11.81 -15.03 -12.06
C ALA A 330 -12.34 -16.15 -12.98
N SER A 331 -11.93 -17.38 -12.68
CA SER A 331 -12.61 -18.60 -13.10
C SER A 331 -12.94 -19.39 -11.84
N HIS A 332 -14.07 -19.04 -11.24
CA HIS A 332 -14.86 -19.94 -10.42
C HIS A 332 -16.24 -20.01 -11.05
#